data_AF-A0A9P1J1R3-F1
#
_entry.id   AF-A0A9P1J1R3-F1
#
_cell.length_a   1.000
_cell.length_b   1.000
_cell.length_c   1.000
_cell.angle_alpha   90.00
_cell.angle_beta   90.00
_cell.angle_gamma   90.00
#
_symmetry.space_group_name_H-M   'P 1'
#
loop_
_entity.id
_entity.type
_entity.pdbx_description
1 polymer ?
#
loop_
_entity_poly.entity_id
_entity_poly.type
_entity_poly.pdbx_seq_one_letter_code
_entity_poly.pdbx_strand_id
1 'polypeptide(L)'
;MTNLLATSILLLIIPCFVYSQTCMDSASACTSWAANGFCTNSFYSAATRQSRCAKTCGYCTVTATTTGSSTGCSDNYAACPSWKNNGFCTNPFYTEATRIQYCQKSCALCSATATTTVAASEDTTTDGG
;
A
#
# COMPACT_ATOMS: atom_id res chain seq x y z
N MET A 1 -43.50 22.72 -28.58
CA MET A 1 -43.33 23.66 -27.45
C MET A 1 -42.95 22.83 -26.23
N THR A 2 -41.88 23.25 -25.54
CA THR A 2 -41.34 22.78 -24.22
C THR A 2 -40.93 21.30 -24.11
N ASN A 3 -39.64 20.90 -24.17
CA ASN A 3 -38.51 21.07 -23.21
C ASN A 3 -38.69 20.52 -21.78
N LEU A 4 -37.57 20.02 -21.26
CA LEU A 4 -37.16 19.79 -19.86
C LEU A 4 -37.52 18.41 -19.25
N LEU A 5 -36.60 17.44 -19.22
CA LEU A 5 -35.48 17.30 -18.25
C LEU A 5 -35.98 17.22 -16.80
N ALA A 6 -36.13 16.01 -16.28
CA ALA A 6 -35.89 15.66 -14.87
C ALA A 6 -36.19 14.17 -14.61
N THR A 7 -35.52 13.23 -15.31
CA THR A 7 -35.35 11.89 -14.71
C THR A 7 -34.24 12.02 -13.67
N SER A 8 -34.68 12.41 -12.49
CA SER A 8 -33.90 12.73 -11.30
C SER A 8 -32.69 11.83 -11.13
N ILE A 9 -31.54 12.50 -11.13
CA ILE A 9 -30.22 12.04 -10.74
C ILE A 9 -30.33 11.48 -9.30
N LEU A 10 -30.55 10.17 -9.19
CA LEU A 10 -30.33 9.40 -7.97
C LEU A 10 -28.86 8.92 -7.96
N LEU A 11 -27.91 9.86 -7.99
CA LEU A 11 -26.47 9.58 -8.01
C LEU A 11 -25.69 10.63 -7.21
N LEU A 12 -25.94 10.80 -5.91
CA LEU A 12 -25.05 11.61 -5.07
C LEU A 12 -24.82 11.09 -3.65
N ILE A 13 -24.91 9.77 -3.42
CA ILE A 13 -24.17 9.17 -2.29
C ILE A 13 -23.68 7.77 -2.69
N ILE A 14 -22.81 7.70 -3.71
CA ILE A 14 -21.91 6.55 -3.81
C ILE A 14 -20.80 6.89 -2.80
N PRO A 15 -20.80 6.27 -1.60
CA PRO A 15 -19.71 6.48 -0.64
C PRO A 15 -18.44 6.15 -1.39
N CYS A 16 -17.47 7.08 -1.38
CA CYS A 16 -16.14 6.97 -1.98
C CYS A 16 -15.78 5.49 -2.15
N PHE A 17 -16.18 4.92 -3.30
CA PHE A 17 -16.05 3.48 -3.51
C PHE A 17 -14.60 3.41 -3.87
N VAL A 18 -13.80 3.12 -2.85
CA VAL A 18 -12.38 2.91 -2.99
C VAL A 18 -12.29 1.69 -3.89
N TYR A 19 -12.29 1.94 -5.20
CA TYR A 19 -12.20 0.93 -6.23
C TYR A 19 -10.75 0.47 -6.16
N SER A 20 -10.51 -0.44 -5.22
CA SER A 20 -9.24 -1.09 -5.05
C SER A 20 -9.05 -1.90 -6.31
N GLN A 21 -8.37 -1.32 -7.30
CA GLN A 21 -8.01 -2.02 -8.52
C GLN A 21 -7.07 -3.14 -8.10
N THR A 22 -7.67 -4.30 -7.86
CA THR A 22 -6.95 -5.55 -7.68
C THR A 22 -6.09 -5.73 -8.92
N CYS A 23 -4.78 -5.82 -8.71
CA CYS A 23 -3.88 -5.92 -9.83
C CYS A 23 -3.86 -7.37 -10.33
N MET A 24 -4.73 -7.65 -11.30
CA MET A 24 -4.90 -8.95 -11.90
C MET A 24 -5.06 -8.84 -13.41
N ASP A 25 -4.88 -9.97 -14.08
CA ASP A 25 -5.23 -10.11 -15.49
C ASP A 25 -6.73 -10.40 -15.60
N SER A 26 -7.46 -9.58 -16.35
CA SER A 26 -8.89 -9.78 -16.60
C SER A 26 -9.15 -10.63 -17.84
N ALA A 27 -8.13 -10.85 -18.68
CA ALA A 27 -8.20 -11.73 -19.85
C ALA A 27 -7.41 -13.03 -19.63
N SER A 28 -7.96 -14.14 -20.10
CA SER A 28 -7.32 -15.47 -20.00
C SER A 28 -6.14 -15.67 -20.94
N ALA A 29 -6.04 -14.89 -22.02
CA ALA A 29 -5.03 -15.03 -23.05
C ALA A 29 -3.79 -14.14 -22.87
N CYS A 30 -3.62 -13.52 -21.69
CA CYS A 30 -2.59 -12.53 -21.45
C CYS A 30 -1.16 -13.03 -21.73
N THR A 31 -0.83 -14.28 -21.35
CA THR A 31 0.49 -14.88 -21.65
C THR A 31 0.77 -14.90 -23.15
N SER A 32 -0.19 -15.38 -23.94
CA SER A 32 -0.06 -15.45 -25.40
C SER A 32 0.01 -14.05 -26.01
N TRP A 33 -0.81 -13.11 -25.54
CA TRP A 33 -0.81 -11.74 -26.04
C TRP A 33 0.48 -11.00 -25.72
N ALA A 34 1.01 -11.16 -24.51
CA ALA A 34 2.30 -10.60 -24.12
C ALA A 34 3.43 -11.14 -24.99
N ALA A 35 3.45 -12.44 -25.29
CA ALA A 35 4.40 -13.04 -26.22
C ALA A 35 4.28 -12.48 -27.65
N ASN A 36 3.09 -12.04 -28.05
CA ASN A 36 2.83 -11.38 -29.33
C ASN A 36 2.98 -9.84 -29.28
N GLY A 37 3.60 -9.30 -28.22
CA GLY A 37 3.91 -7.87 -28.10
C GLY A 37 2.78 -6.98 -27.60
N PHE A 38 1.69 -7.53 -27.07
CA PHE A 38 0.55 -6.76 -26.55
C PHE A 38 0.95 -5.70 -25.52
N CYS A 39 1.92 -5.98 -24.66
CA CYS A 39 2.34 -5.08 -23.59
C CYS A 39 3.08 -3.83 -24.10
N THR A 40 3.73 -3.90 -25.27
CA THR A 40 4.57 -2.81 -25.80
C THR A 40 3.98 -2.17 -27.05
N ASN A 41 3.04 -2.83 -27.74
CA ASN A 41 2.45 -2.34 -28.96
C ASN A 41 1.61 -1.06 -28.74
N SER A 42 1.88 -0.02 -29.55
CA SER A 42 1.19 1.27 -29.52
C SER A 42 -0.21 1.26 -30.12
N PHE A 43 -0.59 0.19 -30.86
CA PHE A 43 -1.94 -0.04 -31.35
C PHE A 43 -2.95 -0.15 -30.20
N TYR A 44 -2.51 -0.69 -29.05
CA TYR A 44 -3.33 -0.76 -27.84
C TYR A 44 -3.00 0.40 -26.91
N SER A 45 -4.04 1.12 -26.46
CA SER A 45 -3.87 2.17 -25.47
C SER A 45 -3.25 1.61 -24.18
N ALA A 46 -2.52 2.45 -23.43
CA ALA A 46 -1.98 2.05 -22.13
C ALA A 46 -3.10 1.56 -21.19
N ALA A 47 -4.26 2.22 -21.18
CA ALA A 47 -5.42 1.83 -20.38
C ALA A 47 -5.97 0.44 -20.79
N THR A 48 -6.00 0.12 -22.08
CA THR A 48 -6.41 -1.21 -22.57
C THR A 48 -5.43 -2.28 -22.10
N ARG A 49 -4.13 -2.01 -22.21
CA ARG A 49 -3.10 -2.96 -21.77
C ARG A 49 -3.14 -3.19 -20.26
N GLN A 50 -3.34 -2.12 -19.49
CA GLN A 50 -3.50 -2.15 -18.03
C GLN A 50 -4.78 -2.85 -17.58
N SER A 51 -5.93 -2.59 -18.20
CA SER A 51 -7.20 -3.21 -17.80
C SER A 51 -7.28 -4.71 -18.14
N ARG A 52 -6.60 -5.14 -19.21
CA ARG A 52 -6.66 -6.55 -19.67
C ARG A 52 -5.62 -7.43 -19.02
N CYS A 53 -4.37 -6.97 -19.01
CA CYS A 53 -3.23 -7.80 -18.63
C CYS A 53 -2.32 -7.05 -17.65
N ALA A 54 -2.90 -6.42 -16.63
CA ALA A 54 -2.18 -5.60 -15.65
C ALA A 54 -0.98 -6.34 -15.06
N LYS A 55 -1.19 -7.61 -14.66
CA LYS A 55 -0.19 -8.44 -14.00
C LYS A 55 0.81 -8.99 -15.01
N THR A 56 0.32 -9.59 -16.09
CA THR A 56 1.19 -10.17 -17.13
C THR A 56 2.08 -9.12 -17.79
N CYS A 57 1.58 -7.91 -18.02
CA CYS A 57 2.35 -6.81 -18.62
C CYS A 57 3.15 -5.98 -17.60
N GLY A 58 3.15 -6.36 -16.31
CA GLY A 58 3.94 -5.68 -15.28
C GLY A 58 3.46 -4.28 -14.92
N TYR A 59 2.20 -3.94 -15.21
CA TYR A 59 1.60 -2.66 -14.80
C TYR A 59 1.15 -2.65 -13.34
N CYS A 60 1.25 -3.79 -12.65
CA CYS A 60 1.17 -3.85 -11.20
C CYS A 60 2.35 -3.12 -10.57
N THR A 61 2.33 -1.80 -10.58
CA THR A 61 3.03 -1.06 -9.54
C THR A 61 2.27 -1.34 -8.27
N VAL A 62 2.89 -2.09 -7.36
CA VAL A 62 2.58 -1.94 -5.94
C VAL A 62 2.97 -0.50 -5.65
N THR A 63 2.09 0.45 -5.95
CA THR A 63 1.98 1.62 -5.12
C THR A 63 1.51 1.01 -3.83
N ALA A 64 2.48 0.55 -3.03
CA ALA A 64 2.33 0.59 -1.62
C ALA A 64 2.02 2.08 -1.41
N THR A 65 0.73 2.39 -1.42
CA THR A 65 0.20 3.34 -0.48
C THR A 65 0.42 2.68 0.87
N THR A 66 1.69 2.51 1.27
CA THR A 66 2.12 3.01 2.54
C THR A 66 1.62 4.44 2.54
N THR A 67 0.39 4.60 3.03
CA THR A 67 0.11 5.59 4.05
C THR A 67 1.00 5.27 5.27
N GLY A 68 2.32 5.11 5.07
CA GLY A 68 3.36 5.47 5.99
C GLY A 68 3.54 6.97 5.82
N SER A 69 2.42 7.69 5.97
CA SER A 69 2.49 9.02 6.49
C SER A 69 3.25 8.83 7.80
N SER A 70 4.46 9.37 7.89
CA SER A 70 5.24 9.48 9.11
C SER A 70 4.54 10.40 10.13
N THR A 71 3.21 10.38 10.17
CA THR A 71 2.34 11.07 11.12
C THR A 71 2.56 10.55 12.54
N GLY A 72 3.25 9.41 12.71
CA GLY A 72 3.62 8.87 14.01
C GLY A 72 5.05 9.12 14.47
N CYS A 73 5.96 9.65 13.64
CA CYS A 73 7.34 9.84 14.11
C CYS A 73 7.53 11.20 14.80
N SER A 74 7.25 11.22 16.09
CA SER A 74 7.49 12.34 16.98
C SER A 74 8.16 11.90 18.28
N ASP A 75 8.73 12.85 18.98
CA ASP A 75 9.05 12.67 20.39
C ASP A 75 7.79 12.95 21.20
N ASN A 76 7.45 12.03 22.11
CA ASN A 76 6.28 12.17 22.97
C ASN A 76 6.59 12.98 24.24
N TYR A 77 7.87 13.25 24.50
CA TYR A 77 8.32 14.06 25.62
C TYR A 77 9.26 15.17 25.16
N ALA A 78 9.05 16.38 25.67
CA ALA A 78 9.94 17.51 25.42
C ALA A 78 11.37 17.29 25.97
N ALA A 79 11.54 16.36 26.92
CA ALA A 79 12.82 16.00 27.51
C ALA A 79 13.68 15.07 26.63
N CYS A 80 13.16 14.58 25.50
CA CYS A 80 13.88 13.64 24.63
C CYS A 80 15.28 14.10 24.17
N PRO A 81 15.53 15.39 23.86
CA PRO A 81 16.89 15.86 23.56
C PRO A 81 17.84 15.66 24.75
N SER A 82 17.39 15.97 25.96
CA SER A 82 18.18 15.78 27.18
C SER A 82 18.39 14.29 27.47
N TRP A 83 17.36 13.45 27.34
CA TRP A 83 17.46 12.01 27.57
C TRP A 83 18.38 11.33 26.55
N LYS A 84 18.31 11.73 25.27
CA LYS A 84 19.26 11.30 24.24
C LYS A 84 20.69 11.60 24.65
N ASN A 85 20.97 12.84 25.10
CA ASN A 85 22.30 13.25 25.54
C ASN A 85 22.78 12.51 26.80
N ASN A 86 21.85 12.05 27.65
CA ASN A 86 22.13 11.22 28.82
C ASN A 86 22.14 9.71 28.52
N GLY A 87 22.14 9.30 27.24
CA GLY A 87 22.30 7.90 26.83
C GLY A 87 21.02 7.07 26.79
N PHE A 88 19.83 7.67 26.88
CA PHE A 88 18.54 6.95 26.81
C PHE A 88 18.43 6.04 25.57
N CYS A 89 18.89 6.51 24.41
CA CYS A 89 18.76 5.76 23.16
C CYS A 89 19.71 4.55 23.06
N THR A 90 20.79 4.52 23.85
CA THR A 90 21.81 3.47 23.81
C THR A 90 21.84 2.60 25.06
N ASN A 91 21.10 2.98 26.10
CA ASN A 91 21.10 2.29 27.37
C ASN A 91 20.27 0.98 27.27
N PRO A 92 20.87 -0.20 27.56
CA PRO A 92 20.19 -1.50 27.45
C PRO A 92 19.04 -1.69 28.45
N PHE A 93 18.95 -0.87 29.49
CA PHE A 93 17.80 -0.88 30.41
C PHE A 93 16.49 -0.45 29.73
N TYR A 94 16.56 0.32 28.64
CA TYR A 94 15.38 0.72 27.87
C TYR A 94 15.24 -0.13 26.62
N THR A 95 14.12 -0.85 26.54
CA THR A 95 13.80 -1.66 25.36
C THR A 95 13.66 -0.77 24.11
N GLU A 96 13.81 -1.36 22.92
CA GLU A 96 13.52 -0.64 21.68
C GLU A 96 12.09 -0.10 21.63
N ALA A 97 11.12 -0.88 22.11
CA ALA A 97 9.73 -0.45 22.23
C ALA A 97 9.59 0.79 23.13
N THR A 98 10.29 0.85 24.27
CA THR A 98 10.31 2.02 25.16
C THR A 98 10.95 3.24 24.47
N ARG A 99 12.04 3.03 23.73
CA ARG A 99 12.74 4.10 22.99
C ARG A 99 11.87 4.68 21.88
N ILE A 100 11.14 3.82 21.15
CA ILE A 100 10.13 4.21 20.16
C ILE A 100 8.97 4.94 20.83
N GLN A 101 8.41 4.39 21.91
CA GLN A 101 7.24 4.95 22.58
C GLN A 101 7.50 6.38 23.10
N TYR A 102 8.71 6.69 23.55
CA TYR A 102 8.97 7.98 24.20
C TYR A 102 9.67 8.98 23.29
N CYS A 103 10.72 8.55 22.59
CA CYS A 103 11.63 9.45 21.90
C CYS A 103 11.99 8.93 20.51
N GLN A 104 10.99 8.46 19.76
CA GLN A 104 11.18 7.84 18.46
C GLN A 104 12.04 8.69 17.52
N LYS A 105 11.76 10.00 17.46
CA LYS A 105 12.47 10.92 16.58
C LYS A 105 13.87 11.22 17.09
N SER A 106 14.01 11.53 18.38
CA SER A 106 15.30 11.83 19.03
C SER A 106 16.25 10.62 18.96
N CYS A 107 15.74 9.40 19.10
CA CYS A 107 16.50 8.16 18.96
C CYS A 107 16.61 7.65 17.52
N ALA A 108 16.08 8.38 16.52
CA ALA A 108 16.13 8.03 15.10
C ALA A 108 15.49 6.66 14.75
N LEU A 109 14.41 6.29 15.43
CA LEU A 109 13.68 5.02 15.29
C LEU A 109 12.39 5.17 14.44
N CYS A 110 12.29 6.20 13.60
CA CYS A 110 11.12 6.48 12.76
C CYS A 110 10.75 5.34 11.78
N SER A 111 11.68 4.44 11.49
CA SER A 111 11.50 3.34 10.54
C SER A 111 11.17 1.99 11.20
N ALA A 112 11.20 1.90 12.54
CA ALA A 112 11.00 0.65 13.28
C ALA A 112 9.52 0.28 13.49
N THR A 113 8.58 1.20 13.24
CA THR A 113 7.13 0.95 13.42
C THR A 113 6.49 0.18 12.27
N ALA A 114 7.24 -0.13 11.20
CA ALA A 114 6.71 -0.86 10.04
C ALA A 114 6.73 -2.39 10.18
N THR A 115 7.15 -2.93 11.33
CA THR A 115 7.23 -4.38 11.55
C THR A 115 6.28 -4.81 12.67
N THR A 116 4.99 -4.76 12.38
CA THR A 116 3.98 -5.56 13.10
C THR A 116 3.36 -6.53 12.10
N THR A 117 3.91 -7.74 12.09
CA THR A 117 3.22 -9.02 11.86
C THR A 117 2.40 -9.17 10.57
N VAL A 118 3.05 -9.58 9.48
CA VAL A 118 2.51 -10.70 8.70
C VAL A 118 3.03 -11.97 9.37
N ALA A 119 2.26 -12.50 10.31
CA ALA A 119 2.46 -13.86 10.75
C ALA A 119 2.30 -14.75 9.51
N ALA A 120 3.29 -15.60 9.28
CA ALA A 120 3.23 -16.68 8.30
C ALA A 120 1.95 -17.47 8.52
N SER A 121 1.05 -17.44 7.54
CA SER A 121 0.07 -18.51 7.40
C SER A 121 0.83 -19.73 6.90
N GLU A 122 1.04 -20.71 7.78
CA GLU A 122 1.33 -22.09 7.39
C GLU A 122 0.18 -22.58 6.49
N ASP A 123 0.42 -22.60 5.17
CA ASP A 123 -0.38 -23.39 4.24
C ASP A 123 0.26 -24.79 4.17
N THR A 124 -0.20 -25.68 5.05
CA THR A 124 0.02 -27.12 4.86
C THR A 124 -1.11 -27.63 3.99
N THR A 125 -0.91 -27.65 2.67
CA THR A 125 -1.72 -28.45 1.76
C THR A 125 -1.13 -29.86 1.72
N THR A 126 -1.82 -30.81 2.36
CA THR A 126 -1.61 -32.25 2.19
C THR A 126 -2.09 -32.67 0.81
N ASP A 127 -1.16 -33.02 -0.07
CA ASP A 127 -1.40 -33.83 -1.27
C ASP A 127 -1.41 -35.31 -0.88
N GLY A 128 -2.40 -36.06 -1.38
CA GLY A 128 -2.54 -37.48 -1.13
C GLY A 128 -3.41 -38.11 -2.21
N GLY A 129 -2.74 -38.83 -3.12
CA GLY A 129 -3.35 -39.72 -4.11
C GLY A 129 -3.70 -41.10 -3.57
#